data_AF-A0AA92WAN2-F1
#
_entry.id   AF-A0AA92WAN2-F1
#
_cell.length_a   1.000
_cell.length_b   1.000
_cell.length_c   1.000
_cell.angle_alpha   90.00
_cell.angle_beta   90.00
_cell.angle_gamma   90.00
#
_symmetry.space_group_name_H-M   'P 1'
#
loop_
_entity.id
_entity.type
_entity.pdbx_description
1 polymer ?
#
loop_
_entity_poly.entity_id
_entity_poly.type
_entity_poly.pdbx_seq_one_letter_code
_entity_poly.pdbx_strand_id
1 'polypeptide(L)' 'MYGEKQINSELPLKISLINNRFWQIEGSLPPNMTGGTAIIVIKKDDGQIQYIRHTK' A
#
# COMPACT_ATOMS: atom_id res chain seq x y z
N MET A 1 0.37 -17.27 5.38
CA MET A 1 -0.54 -16.10 5.38
C MET A 1 -1.22 -16.04 4.02
N TYR A 2 -2.55 -15.87 3.95
CA TYR A 2 -3.23 -15.65 2.67
C TYR A 2 -2.82 -14.27 2.13
N GLY A 3 -2.36 -14.18 0.88
CA GLY A 3 -1.94 -12.91 0.25
C GLY A 3 -0.43 -12.65 0.15
N GLU A 4 0.43 -13.51 0.71
CA GLU A 4 1.90 -13.36 0.64
C GLU A 4 2.43 -13.27 -0.81
N LYS A 5 1.94 -14.14 -1.70
CA LYS A 5 2.34 -14.11 -3.12
C LYS A 5 1.92 -12.82 -3.82
N GLN A 6 0.72 -12.30 -3.54
CA GLN A 6 0.28 -11.01 -4.09
C GLN A 6 1.14 -9.87 -3.56
N ILE A 7 1.34 -9.79 -2.24
CA ILE A 7 2.17 -8.73 -1.62
C ILE A 7 3.59 -8.75 -2.17
N ASN A 8 4.18 -9.94 -2.34
CA ASN A 8 5.52 -10.08 -2.90
C ASN A 8 5.62 -9.62 -4.36
N SER A 9 4.54 -9.75 -5.14
CA SER A 9 4.49 -9.26 -6.52
C SER A 9 4.39 -7.74 -6.64
N GLU A 10 3.97 -7.07 -5.56
CA GLU A 10 3.85 -5.61 -5.48
C GLU A 10 5.10 -4.94 -4.87
N LEU A 11 6.14 -5.72 -4.56
CA LEU A 11 7.43 -5.18 -4.12
C LEU A 11 8.20 -4.55 -5.29
N PRO A 12 8.89 -3.41 -5.08
CA PRO A 12 9.00 -2.67 -3.83
C PRO A 12 7.75 -1.82 -3.54
N LEU A 13 7.26 -1.90 -2.29
CA LEU A 13 6.21 -1.02 -1.81
C LEU A 13 6.77 0.40 -1.63
N LYS A 14 6.00 1.42 -2.03
CA LYS A 14 6.33 2.81 -1.73
C LYS A 14 5.69 3.21 -0.41
N ILE A 15 6.50 3.70 0.51
CA ILE A 15 6.05 4.13 1.84
C ILE A 15 6.37 5.61 2.01
N SER A 16 5.37 6.40 2.38
CA SER A 16 5.53 7.82 2.69
C SER A 16 4.83 8.16 4.01
N LEU A 17 5.36 9.15 4.72
CA LEU A 17 4.78 9.66 5.95
C LEU A 17 4.10 11.00 5.70
N ILE A 18 2.77 11.03 5.82
CA ILE A 18 1.96 12.21 5.57
C ILE A 18 1.75 12.98 6.86
N ASN A 19 2.13 14.26 6.85
CA ASN A 19 1.96 15.21 7.96
C ASN A 19 2.49 14.69 9.31
N ASN A 20 3.49 13.79 9.29
CA ASN A 20 4.03 13.08 10.46
C ASN A 20 2.98 12.29 11.28
N ARG A 21 1.82 11.98 10.68
CA ARG A 21 0.66 11.36 11.35
C ARG A 21 0.19 10.06 10.71
N PHE A 22 0.36 9.91 9.39
CA PHE A 22 -0.16 8.75 8.67
C PHE A 22 0.90 8.12 7.79
N TRP A 23 1.03 6.80 7.87
CA TRP A 23 1.76 6.02 6.88
C TRP A 23 0.86 5.79 5.67
N GLN A 24 1.31 6.23 4.50
CA GLN A 24 0.73 5.82 3.23
C GLN A 24 1.63 4.77 2.60
N ILE A 25 1.04 3.61 2.30
CA ILE A 25 1.71 2.47 1.68
C ILE A 25 1.03 2.23 0.34
N GLU A 26 1.84 2.18 -0.72
CA GLU A 26 1.36 1.95 -2.09
C GLU A 26 2.04 0.71 -2.66
N GLY A 27 1.21 -0.22 -3.14
CA GLY A 27 1.61 -1.40 -3.90
C GLY A 27 1.12 -1.27 -5.33
N SER A 28 2.02 -1.43 -6.29
CA SER A 28 1.72 -1.40 -7.71
C SER A 28 2.34 -2.61 -8.39
N LEU A 29 1.67 -3.13 -9.42
CA LEU A 29 2.24 -4.20 -10.23
C LEU A 29 3.57 -3.78 -10.87
N PRO A 30 4.44 -4.75 -11.21
CA PRO A 30 5.71 -4.48 -11.88
C PRO A 30 5.51 -3.69 -13.18
N PRO A 31 6.50 -2.86 -13.59
CA PRO A 31 6.46 -2.21 -14.89
C PRO A 31 6.30 -3.29 -15.97
N ASN A 32 5.32 -3.10 -16.86
CA ASN A 32 4.84 -4.04 -17.91
C ASN A 32 3.65 -4.94 -17.54
N MET A 33 3.04 -4.78 -16.37
CA MET A 33 1.73 -5.34 -16.07
C MET A 33 0.65 -4.24 -16.04
N THR A 34 -0.50 -4.50 -16.67
CA THR A 34 -1.66 -3.61 -16.59
C THR A 34 -2.43 -3.93 -15.31
N GLY A 35 -2.56 -2.97 -14.41
CA GLY A 35 -3.37 -3.12 -13.22
C GLY A 35 -3.40 -1.87 -12.35
N GLY A 36 -4.06 -2.01 -11.21
CA GLY A 36 -4.28 -0.94 -10.26
C GLY A 36 -3.13 -0.71 -9.28
N THR A 37 -3.16 0.44 -8.60
CA THR A 37 -2.35 0.67 -7.39
C THR A 37 -3.23 0.50 -6.16
N ALA A 38 -2.82 -0.42 -5.27
CA ALA A 38 -3.38 -0.57 -3.94
C ALA A 38 -2.75 0.48 -3.01
N ILE A 39 -3.57 1.20 -2.26
CA ILE A 39 -3.15 2.25 -1.33
C ILE A 39 -3.78 1.96 0.03
N ILE A 40 -2.95 1.90 1.07
CA ILE A 40 -3.39 1.76 2.46
C ILE A 40 -2.87 2.96 3.24
N VAL A 41 -3.74 3.58 4.03
CA VAL A 41 -3.35 4.65 4.96
C VAL A 41 -3.59 4.22 6.40
N ILE A 42 -2.54 4.33 7.20
CA ILE A 42 -2.49 3.83 8.58
C ILE A 42 -2.09 4.98 9.50
N LYS A 43 -2.79 5.17 10.62
CA LYS A 43 -2.33 6.08 11.68
C LYS A 43 -1.00 5.60 12.25
N LYS A 44 -0.04 6.52 12.35
CA LYS A 44 1.29 6.24 12.91
C LYS A 44 1.22 5.84 14.39
N ASP A 45 0.27 6.40 15.13
CA ASP A 45 0.26 6.33 16.60
C ASP A 45 -0.22 4.97 17.13
N ASP A 46 -1.26 4.40 16.52
CA ASP A 46 -1.96 3.21 17.01
C ASP A 46 -2.12 2.10 15.95
N GLY A 47 -1.62 2.32 14.72
CA GLY A 47 -1.74 1.36 13.63
C GLY A 47 -3.16 1.24 13.07
N GLN A 48 -4.09 2.13 13.42
CA GLN A 48 -5.46 2.09 12.91
C GLN A 48 -5.48 2.37 11.40
N ILE A 49 -6.00 1.41 10.63
CA ILE A 49 -6.29 1.59 9.20
C ILE A 49 -7.35 2.68 9.06
N GLN A 50 -6.99 3.77 8.38
CA GLN A 50 -7.91 4.87 8.08
C GLN A 50 -8.74 4.55 6.85
N TYR A 51 -8.10 4.06 5.79
CA TYR A 51 -8.78 3.57 4.61
C TYR A 51 -7.87 2.68 3.76
N ILE A 52 -8.52 1.94 2.86
CA ILE A 52 -7.91 1.12 1.82
C ILE A 52 -8.57 1.53 0.51
N ARG A 53 -7.77 1.83 -0.52
CA ARG A 53 -8.24 2.17 -1.86
C ARG A 53 -7.50 1.34 -2.90
N HIS A 54 -8.22 0.87 -3.91
CA HIS A 54 -7.62 0.28 -5.10
C HIS A 54 -7.97 1.15 -6.30
N THR A 55 -6.95 1.66 -6.98
CA THR A 55 -7.11 2.44 -8.23
C THR A 55 -7.03 1.50 -9.44
N LYS A 56 -7.37 1.97 -10.64
CA LYS A 56 -7.26 1.20 -11.89
C LYS A 56 -6.42 1.97 -12.89
#